data_AF-A0A552LJI7-F1
#
_entry.id   AF-A0A552LJI7-F1
#
_cell.length_a   1.000
_cell.length_b   1.000
_cell.length_c   1.000
_cell.angle_alpha   90.00
_cell.angle_beta   90.00
_cell.angle_gamma   90.00
#
_symmetry.space_group_name_H-M   'P 1'
#
loop_
_entity.id
_entity.type
_entity.pdbx_description
1 polymer ?
#
loop_
_entity_poly.entity_id
_entity_poly.type
_entity_poly.pdbx_seq_one_letter_code
_entity_poly.pdbx_strand_id
1 'polypeptide(L)'
;MKKFLTILTPLTLMGLAGVAPAQAAIVAGWNQFNASTASYPKAADTVGANITSTGLNTAGITRLSGPSFALGDFPNGWNTGSTVDTNQYVEFAVQPGAGFQVDFTNLQLNARQDENALNLVLRSSVDGFTSNLGTQVNLTTSFNTYSFDLSSLAPQTGQVQFRLYGLNALGPFVDFNGQNSANVAGGGFVALNGDITPTGGGTVSTPEPSGIVGLIAVGALGAASLRRRG
;
A
#
# COMPACT_ATOMS: atom_id res chain seq x y z
N MET A 1 -43.90 33.09 47.95
CA MET A 1 -43.88 33.67 46.60
C MET A 1 -42.78 33.00 45.79
N LYS A 2 -43.13 32.60 44.55
CA LYS A 2 -42.28 32.16 43.41
C LYS A 2 -41.39 30.91 43.56
N LYS A 3 -41.96 29.82 43.04
CA LYS A 3 -41.30 28.62 42.50
C LYS A 3 -40.45 29.01 41.29
N PHE A 4 -39.24 28.48 41.16
CA PHE A 4 -38.55 28.35 39.87
C PHE A 4 -38.06 26.91 39.73
N LEU A 5 -38.71 26.20 38.82
CA LEU A 5 -38.38 24.86 38.38
C LEU A 5 -37.63 25.04 37.05
N THR A 6 -36.32 24.81 37.05
CA THR A 6 -35.51 24.82 35.83
C THR A 6 -35.45 23.40 35.29
N ILE A 7 -36.03 23.17 34.10
CA ILE A 7 -35.94 21.91 33.34
C ILE A 7 -35.33 22.23 31.97
N LEU A 8 -34.61 21.24 31.41
CA LEU A 8 -34.06 21.08 30.05
C LEU A 8 -32.68 21.76 29.84
N THR A 9 -31.65 21.10 29.31
CA THR A 9 -31.53 19.85 28.54
C THR A 9 -30.05 19.46 28.48
N PRO A 10 -29.67 18.16 28.53
CA PRO A 10 -28.33 17.77 28.11
C PRO A 10 -28.23 17.93 26.59
N LEU A 11 -27.47 18.93 26.14
CA LEU A 11 -27.05 19.07 24.75
C LEU A 11 -26.07 17.93 24.46
N THR A 12 -26.54 16.88 23.79
CA THR A 12 -25.68 15.80 23.29
C THR A 12 -24.80 16.40 22.20
N LEU A 13 -23.56 16.69 22.57
CA LEU A 13 -22.49 17.04 21.64
C LEU A 13 -22.16 15.78 20.83
N MET A 14 -22.85 15.58 19.70
CA MET A 14 -22.39 14.65 18.67
C MET A 14 -21.08 15.21 18.14
N GLY A 15 -19.96 14.66 18.64
CA GLY A 15 -18.66 14.89 18.05
C GLY A 15 -18.73 14.46 16.59
N LEU A 16 -18.65 15.42 15.67
CA LEU A 16 -18.12 15.14 14.35
C LEU A 16 -16.68 14.69 14.58
N ALA A 17 -16.49 13.39 14.76
CA ALA A 17 -15.23 12.77 14.43
C ALA A 17 -15.03 13.08 12.95
N GLY A 18 -14.21 14.09 12.67
CA GLY A 18 -13.70 14.31 11.32
C GLY A 18 -13.16 12.97 10.88
N VAL A 19 -13.80 12.38 9.87
CA VAL A 19 -13.20 11.32 9.10
C VAL A 19 -11.95 11.94 8.51
N ALA A 20 -10.83 11.81 9.23
CA ALA A 20 -9.52 11.98 8.63
C ALA A 20 -9.58 11.12 7.36
N PRO A 21 -9.22 11.67 6.18
CA PRO A 21 -9.19 10.85 4.98
C PRO A 21 -8.41 9.60 5.31
N ALA A 22 -9.02 8.44 5.09
CA ALA A 22 -8.37 7.16 5.34
C ALA A 22 -7.06 7.20 4.55
N GLN A 23 -5.94 7.30 5.26
CA GLN A 23 -4.64 7.20 4.64
C GLN A 23 -4.62 5.83 3.98
N ALA A 24 -4.41 5.78 2.65
CA ALA A 24 -4.35 4.53 1.91
C ALA A 24 -3.48 3.53 2.68
N ALA A 25 -3.97 2.30 2.83
CA ALA A 25 -3.24 1.32 3.63
C ALA A 25 -1.87 1.03 2.99
N ILE A 26 -0.85 0.86 3.83
CA ILE A 26 0.49 0.50 3.35
C ILE A 26 0.44 -0.95 2.92
N VAL A 27 0.72 -1.19 1.63
CA VAL A 27 0.85 -2.53 1.07
C VAL A 27 2.24 -3.08 1.38
N ALA A 28 3.28 -2.28 1.12
CA ALA A 28 4.65 -2.61 1.48
C ALA A 28 5.48 -1.31 1.62
N GLY A 29 6.40 -1.26 2.59
CA GLY A 29 7.30 -0.12 2.79
C GLY A 29 8.71 -0.57 3.14
N TRP A 30 9.71 0.14 2.61
CA TRP A 30 11.12 -0.11 2.85
C TRP A 30 11.77 1.09 3.52
N ASN A 31 12.48 0.83 4.61
CA ASN A 31 13.38 1.77 5.24
C ASN A 31 14.67 1.88 4.44
N GLN A 32 15.41 2.98 4.61
CA GLN A 32 16.73 3.15 4.03
C GLN A 32 17.69 2.08 4.57
N PHE A 33 18.61 1.64 3.73
CA PHE A 33 19.66 0.70 4.08
C PHE A 33 20.85 0.88 3.15
N ASN A 34 22.02 0.38 3.55
CA ASN A 34 23.20 0.36 2.68
C ASN A 34 22.99 -0.62 1.51
N ALA A 35 22.86 -0.09 0.29
CA ALA A 35 22.60 -0.90 -0.89
C ALA A 35 23.76 -1.85 -1.23
N SER A 36 25.01 -1.45 -0.97
CA SER A 36 26.19 -2.29 -1.29
C SER A 36 26.34 -3.53 -0.41
N THR A 37 25.84 -3.50 0.83
CA THR A 37 26.02 -4.60 1.80
C THR A 37 24.73 -5.37 2.09
N ALA A 38 23.59 -4.95 1.55
CA ALA A 38 22.32 -5.62 1.75
C ALA A 38 22.26 -6.98 1.02
N SER A 39 21.51 -7.91 1.61
CA SER A 39 21.10 -9.15 0.94
C SER A 39 19.85 -8.90 0.11
N TYR A 40 19.86 -9.39 -1.13
CA TYR A 40 18.77 -9.22 -2.09
C TYR A 40 18.13 -10.57 -2.45
N PRO A 41 16.80 -10.63 -2.66
CA PRO A 41 15.85 -9.53 -2.53
C PRO A 41 15.67 -9.08 -1.07
N LYS A 42 15.63 -7.76 -0.85
CA LYS A 42 15.44 -7.17 0.48
C LYS A 42 13.96 -7.13 0.82
N ALA A 43 13.55 -7.85 1.86
CA ALA A 43 12.17 -7.82 2.35
C ALA A 43 11.75 -6.40 2.79
N ALA A 44 10.46 -6.09 2.66
CA ALA A 44 9.90 -4.85 3.18
C ALA A 44 9.95 -4.82 4.72
N ASP A 45 10.21 -3.65 5.27
CA ASP A 45 10.21 -3.42 6.72
C ASP A 45 8.79 -3.27 7.27
N THR A 46 7.87 -2.76 6.45
CA THR A 46 6.44 -2.69 6.74
C THR A 46 5.68 -3.47 5.68
N VAL A 47 4.77 -4.35 6.10
CA VAL A 47 3.98 -5.22 5.20
C VAL A 47 2.52 -5.11 5.59
N GLY A 48 1.66 -4.83 4.61
CA GLY A 48 0.22 -4.79 4.79
C GLY A 48 -0.36 -6.14 5.19
N ALA A 49 -1.46 -6.13 5.94
CA ALA A 49 -2.15 -7.37 6.29
C ALA A 49 -2.57 -8.13 5.01
N ASN A 50 -2.43 -9.45 5.01
CA ASN A 50 -2.73 -10.31 3.85
C ASN A 50 -1.84 -10.08 2.63
N ILE A 51 -0.65 -9.52 2.79
CA ILE A 51 0.44 -9.60 1.81
C ILE A 51 1.35 -10.78 2.19
N THR A 52 1.66 -11.64 1.23
CA THR A 52 2.39 -12.90 1.50
C THR A 52 3.86 -12.85 1.12
N SER A 53 4.24 -11.95 0.21
CA SER A 53 5.64 -11.77 -0.19
C SER A 53 5.89 -10.33 -0.59
N THR A 54 7.07 -9.85 -0.23
CA THR A 54 7.62 -8.58 -0.66
C THR A 54 9.09 -8.74 -1.01
N GLY A 55 9.60 -7.89 -1.90
CA GLY A 55 11.02 -7.85 -2.20
C GLY A 55 11.42 -6.57 -2.90
N LEU A 56 12.60 -6.06 -2.58
CA LEU A 56 13.28 -5.02 -3.33
C LEU A 56 14.53 -5.62 -3.94
N ASN A 57 14.71 -5.43 -5.24
CA ASN A 57 15.91 -5.82 -5.98
C ASN A 57 16.44 -4.67 -6.84
N THR A 58 17.68 -4.79 -7.31
CA THR A 58 18.24 -3.86 -8.31
C THR A 58 19.01 -4.63 -9.37
N ALA A 59 19.00 -4.13 -10.59
CA ALA A 59 19.70 -4.71 -11.73
C ALA A 59 20.43 -3.62 -12.51
N GLY A 60 21.60 -3.97 -13.07
CA GLY A 60 22.34 -3.15 -14.04
C GLY A 60 22.88 -1.80 -13.54
N ILE A 61 22.78 -1.51 -12.25
CA ILE A 61 23.22 -0.24 -11.65
C ILE A 61 24.15 -0.54 -10.47
N THR A 62 25.24 0.21 -10.37
CA THR A 62 26.20 0.10 -9.26
C THR A 62 25.50 0.44 -7.93
N ARG A 63 25.74 -0.39 -6.92
CA ARG A 63 25.22 -0.21 -5.55
C ARG A 63 26.28 0.50 -4.72
N LEU A 64 25.91 1.61 -4.10
CA LEU A 64 26.84 2.44 -3.35
C LEU A 64 26.79 2.13 -1.86
N SER A 65 27.92 2.34 -1.19
CA SER A 65 28.02 2.19 0.27
C SER A 65 27.67 3.51 0.95
N GLY A 66 26.79 3.45 1.94
CA GLY A 66 26.38 4.61 2.71
C GLY A 66 25.31 4.27 3.74
N PRO A 67 24.92 5.24 4.59
CA PRO A 67 23.84 5.07 5.56
C PRO A 67 22.44 5.07 4.91
N SER A 68 22.34 5.54 3.66
CA SER A 68 21.10 5.65 2.89
C SER A 68 21.14 4.67 1.71
N PHE A 69 19.98 4.43 1.10
CA PHE A 69 19.90 3.62 -0.12
C PHE A 69 20.47 4.43 -1.28
N ALA A 70 21.56 3.99 -1.89
CA ALA A 70 22.22 4.75 -2.95
C ALA A 70 22.63 3.86 -4.12
N LEU A 71 22.35 4.33 -5.34
CA LEU A 71 22.62 3.63 -6.60
C LEU A 71 23.11 4.62 -7.66
N GLY A 72 23.97 4.17 -8.53
CA GLY A 72 24.55 4.99 -9.59
C GLY A 72 26.06 4.93 -9.54
N ASP A 73 26.71 5.95 -10.08
CA ASP A 73 28.15 6.03 -10.25
C ASP A 73 28.79 4.95 -11.16
N PHE A 74 30.06 5.16 -11.46
CA PHE A 74 30.91 4.24 -12.20
C PHE A 74 31.05 2.87 -11.48
N PRO A 75 31.14 1.75 -12.21
CA PRO A 75 31.14 1.61 -13.66
C PRO A 75 29.76 1.57 -14.32
N ASN A 76 28.68 1.34 -13.54
CA ASN A 76 27.33 1.16 -14.06
C ASN A 76 26.40 2.25 -13.51
N GLY A 77 26.52 3.45 -14.09
CA GLY A 77 25.66 4.58 -13.79
C GLY A 77 24.26 4.46 -14.39
N TRP A 78 23.40 5.41 -14.04
CA TRP A 78 22.07 5.52 -14.63
C TRP A 78 22.13 5.86 -16.13
N ASN A 79 21.11 5.41 -16.86
CA ASN A 79 20.95 5.66 -18.27
C ASN A 79 20.89 7.16 -18.60
N THR A 80 21.79 7.60 -19.48
CA THR A 80 21.87 8.98 -19.98
C THR A 80 20.92 9.26 -21.14
N GLY A 81 20.35 8.21 -21.75
CA GLY A 81 19.37 8.31 -22.82
C GLY A 81 17.97 8.68 -22.32
N SER A 82 17.13 9.12 -23.27
CA SER A 82 15.71 9.45 -23.01
C SER A 82 14.77 8.24 -23.08
N THR A 83 15.27 7.09 -23.54
CA THR A 83 14.52 5.82 -23.64
C THR A 83 14.92 4.88 -22.52
N VAL A 84 13.97 4.15 -21.94
CA VAL A 84 14.21 3.19 -20.85
C VAL A 84 15.22 2.12 -21.25
N ASP A 85 16.27 1.97 -20.43
CA ASP A 85 17.12 0.78 -20.45
C ASP A 85 16.49 -0.29 -19.55
N THR A 86 16.01 -1.37 -20.17
CA THR A 86 15.31 -2.45 -19.47
C THR A 86 16.22 -3.29 -18.58
N ASN A 87 17.54 -3.11 -18.64
CA ASN A 87 18.50 -3.83 -17.81
C ASN A 87 18.87 -3.06 -16.54
N GLN A 88 18.49 -1.79 -16.42
CA GLN A 88 18.85 -0.90 -15.31
C GLN A 88 17.62 -0.48 -14.51
N TYR A 89 17.39 -1.06 -13.35
CA TYR A 89 16.20 -0.76 -12.55
C TYR A 89 16.33 -1.04 -11.06
N VAL A 90 15.44 -0.42 -10.29
CA VAL A 90 15.04 -0.88 -8.96
C VAL A 90 13.69 -1.57 -9.09
N GLU A 91 13.58 -2.80 -8.58
CA GLU A 91 12.35 -3.60 -8.65
C GLU A 91 11.74 -3.75 -7.26
N PHE A 92 10.43 -3.54 -7.17
CA PHE A 92 9.62 -3.78 -5.98
C PHE A 92 8.58 -4.85 -6.32
N ALA A 93 8.66 -5.99 -5.65
CA ALA A 93 7.72 -7.09 -5.82
C ALA A 93 6.78 -7.15 -4.61
N VAL A 94 5.49 -7.36 -4.89
CA VAL A 94 4.44 -7.58 -3.88
C VAL A 94 3.52 -8.70 -4.36
N GLN A 95 3.17 -9.63 -3.47
CA GLN A 95 2.19 -10.67 -3.71
C GLN A 95 1.04 -10.57 -2.69
N PRO A 96 -0.19 -10.24 -3.14
CA PRO A 96 -1.39 -10.41 -2.34
C PRO A 96 -1.54 -11.85 -1.86
N GLY A 97 -2.09 -12.05 -0.67
CA GLY A 97 -2.40 -13.38 -0.16
C GLY A 97 -3.55 -14.03 -0.91
N ALA A 98 -3.61 -15.37 -0.83
CA ALA A 98 -4.70 -16.12 -1.44
C ALA A 98 -6.06 -15.62 -0.91
N GLY A 99 -6.99 -15.35 -1.83
CA GLY A 99 -8.31 -14.81 -1.50
C GLY A 99 -8.33 -13.29 -1.25
N PHE A 100 -7.24 -12.57 -1.53
CA PHE A 100 -7.17 -11.12 -1.45
C PHE A 100 -6.72 -10.50 -2.77
N GLN A 101 -7.11 -9.25 -2.97
CA GLN A 101 -6.66 -8.38 -4.04
C GLN A 101 -6.13 -7.07 -3.47
N VAL A 102 -5.26 -6.41 -4.22
CA VAL A 102 -4.73 -5.08 -3.92
C VAL A 102 -5.15 -4.11 -5.01
N ASP A 103 -5.83 -3.04 -4.63
CA ASP A 103 -6.07 -1.89 -5.48
C ASP A 103 -4.99 -0.83 -5.19
N PHE A 104 -4.00 -0.71 -6.08
CA PHE A 104 -2.83 0.15 -5.84
C PHE A 104 -3.19 1.62 -6.09
N THR A 105 -2.86 2.49 -5.13
CA THR A 105 -3.14 3.92 -5.24
C THR A 105 -1.92 4.70 -5.74
N ASN A 106 -0.77 4.52 -5.09
CA ASN A 106 0.47 5.18 -5.51
C ASN A 106 1.72 4.46 -4.98
N LEU A 107 2.87 4.78 -5.60
CA LEU A 107 4.19 4.56 -5.02
C LEU A 107 4.75 5.89 -4.55
N GLN A 108 5.02 6.02 -3.26
CA GLN A 108 5.75 7.14 -2.69
C GLN A 108 7.24 6.84 -2.58
N LEU A 109 8.06 7.81 -2.92
CA LEU A 109 9.51 7.71 -2.89
C LEU A 109 10.12 9.01 -2.38
N ASN A 110 10.87 8.96 -1.28
CA ASN A 110 11.69 10.08 -0.84
C ASN A 110 13.12 9.93 -1.35
N ALA A 111 13.49 10.79 -2.30
CA ALA A 111 14.76 10.69 -3.00
C ALA A 111 15.35 12.05 -3.36
N ARG A 112 16.62 12.02 -3.73
CA ARG A 112 17.33 13.08 -4.43
C ARG A 112 18.29 12.46 -5.43
N GLN A 113 18.84 13.31 -6.27
CA GLN A 113 20.09 13.03 -6.99
C GLN A 113 21.18 14.01 -6.52
N ASP A 114 22.45 13.79 -6.86
CA ASP A 114 23.60 14.57 -6.39
C ASP A 114 24.16 15.56 -7.41
N GLU A 115 23.74 15.45 -8.66
CA GLU A 115 24.15 16.22 -9.85
C GLU A 115 23.04 17.16 -10.36
N ASN A 116 22.93 17.45 -11.67
CA ASN A 116 21.89 18.33 -12.20
C ASN A 116 20.69 17.61 -12.86
N ALA A 117 20.77 16.32 -13.19
CA ALA A 117 19.66 15.65 -13.89
C ALA A 117 19.61 14.14 -13.66
N LEU A 118 18.46 13.67 -13.17
CA LEU A 118 18.03 12.27 -13.21
C LEU A 118 16.49 12.25 -13.21
N ASN A 119 15.92 11.68 -14.25
CA ASN A 119 14.47 11.51 -14.37
C ASN A 119 14.10 10.07 -14.04
N LEU A 120 12.96 9.87 -13.41
CA LEU A 120 12.46 8.58 -13.00
C LEU A 120 11.13 8.28 -13.68
N VAL A 121 11.00 7.04 -14.15
CA VAL A 121 9.73 6.48 -14.62
C VAL A 121 9.48 5.15 -13.92
N LEU A 122 8.22 4.87 -13.63
CA LEU A 122 7.79 3.62 -13.03
C LEU A 122 7.04 2.80 -14.07
N ARG A 123 7.27 1.48 -14.12
CA ARG A 123 6.48 0.53 -14.92
C ARG A 123 6.09 -0.68 -14.09
N SER A 124 5.16 -1.50 -14.56
CA SER A 124 4.78 -2.72 -13.84
C SER A 124 4.81 -3.97 -14.71
N SER A 125 4.81 -5.14 -14.08
CA SER A 125 4.65 -6.42 -14.76
C SER A 125 3.25 -6.64 -15.33
N VAL A 126 2.25 -5.84 -14.93
CA VAL A 126 0.84 -6.00 -15.36
C VAL A 126 0.70 -5.88 -16.87
N ASP A 127 1.48 -4.99 -17.49
CA ASP A 127 1.53 -4.80 -18.95
C ASP A 127 2.86 -5.27 -19.57
N GLY A 128 3.61 -6.11 -18.86
CA GLY A 128 4.93 -6.57 -19.28
C GLY A 128 6.01 -5.48 -19.33
N PHE A 129 5.87 -4.42 -18.52
CA PHE A 129 6.79 -3.26 -18.44
C PHE A 129 6.82 -2.43 -19.72
N THR A 130 5.70 -2.30 -20.41
CA THR A 130 5.61 -1.60 -21.70
C THR A 130 5.27 -0.12 -21.54
N SER A 131 4.42 0.23 -20.58
CA SER A 131 3.95 1.61 -20.35
C SER A 131 4.45 2.19 -19.04
N ASN A 132 4.60 3.51 -19.00
CA ASN A 132 4.90 4.25 -17.78
C ASN A 132 3.64 4.41 -16.94
N LEU A 133 3.78 4.27 -15.63
CA LEU A 133 2.74 4.51 -14.61
C LEU A 133 2.93 5.91 -14.03
N GLY A 134 1.83 6.66 -13.97
CA GLY A 134 1.85 8.05 -13.53
C GLY A 134 2.67 8.96 -14.45
N THR A 135 3.18 10.05 -13.88
CA THR A 135 4.00 11.03 -14.61
C THR A 135 5.48 10.78 -14.34
N GLN A 136 6.32 11.11 -15.33
CA GLN A 136 7.77 11.13 -15.12
C GLN A 136 8.11 12.14 -14.03
N VAL A 137 8.99 11.73 -13.13
CA VAL A 137 9.49 12.57 -12.03
C VAL A 137 10.90 13.03 -12.35
N ASN A 138 11.19 14.32 -12.17
CA ASN A 138 12.55 14.84 -12.30
C ASN A 138 13.11 15.09 -10.90
N LEU A 139 14.19 14.40 -10.54
CA LEU A 139 14.78 14.54 -9.21
C LEU A 139 15.54 15.85 -9.07
N THR A 140 15.46 16.43 -7.87
CA THR A 140 16.27 17.58 -7.48
C THR A 140 17.46 17.15 -6.61
N THR A 141 18.35 18.11 -6.32
CA THR A 141 19.51 17.91 -5.42
C THR A 141 19.12 17.87 -3.94
N SER A 142 17.87 18.20 -3.60
CA SER A 142 17.32 18.10 -2.26
C SER A 142 16.40 16.89 -2.14
N PHE A 143 16.36 16.27 -0.96
CA PHE A 143 15.39 15.22 -0.70
C PHE A 143 13.96 15.78 -0.81
N ASN A 144 13.18 15.16 -1.68
CA ASN A 144 11.76 15.41 -1.84
C ASN A 144 11.01 14.09 -1.91
N THR A 145 9.75 14.14 -1.50
CA THR A 145 8.84 13.00 -1.64
C THR A 145 8.08 13.11 -2.95
N TYR A 146 8.32 12.15 -3.82
CA TYR A 146 7.66 12.02 -5.11
C TYR A 146 6.60 10.91 -5.04
N SER A 147 5.63 10.97 -5.94
CA SER A 147 4.53 10.02 -6.01
C SER A 147 4.28 9.61 -7.46
N PHE A 148 4.17 8.32 -7.71
CA PHE A 148 3.69 7.76 -8.98
C PHE A 148 2.27 7.28 -8.79
N ASP A 149 1.35 7.80 -9.60
CA ASP A 149 -0.05 7.37 -9.59
C ASP A 149 -0.18 5.95 -10.17
N LEU A 150 -0.76 5.05 -9.38
CA LEU A 150 -0.98 3.64 -9.74
C LEU A 150 -2.46 3.33 -10.00
N SER A 151 -3.36 4.30 -9.85
CA SER A 151 -4.82 4.11 -9.95
C SER A 151 -5.32 3.65 -11.32
N SER A 152 -4.46 3.73 -12.34
CA SER A 152 -4.74 3.16 -13.67
C SER A 152 -4.69 1.63 -13.72
N LEU A 153 -4.12 0.99 -12.69
CA LEU A 153 -4.06 -0.46 -12.59
C LEU A 153 -5.39 -1.00 -12.03
N ALA A 154 -5.93 -2.04 -12.66
CA ALA A 154 -7.02 -2.80 -12.06
C ALA A 154 -6.57 -3.47 -10.75
N PRO A 155 -7.50 -3.85 -9.84
CA PRO A 155 -7.14 -4.62 -8.65
C PRO A 155 -6.40 -5.92 -9.00
N GLN A 156 -5.33 -6.21 -8.26
CA GLN A 156 -4.39 -7.29 -8.55
C GLN A 156 -4.51 -8.40 -7.51
N THR A 157 -4.65 -9.65 -7.96
CA THR A 157 -4.67 -10.86 -7.10
C THR A 157 -3.35 -11.65 -7.17
N GLY A 158 -2.57 -11.44 -8.22
CA GLY A 158 -1.28 -12.09 -8.45
C GLY A 158 -0.09 -11.22 -8.06
N GLN A 159 1.12 -11.76 -8.23
CA GLN A 159 2.35 -11.03 -7.97
C GLN A 159 2.45 -9.85 -8.94
N VAL A 160 2.75 -8.68 -8.39
CA VAL A 160 3.03 -7.48 -9.16
C VAL A 160 4.45 -7.05 -8.87
N GLN A 161 5.19 -6.78 -9.94
CA GLN A 161 6.52 -6.20 -9.88
C GLN A 161 6.45 -4.79 -10.46
N PHE A 162 6.95 -3.81 -9.73
CA PHE A 162 7.12 -2.44 -10.17
C PHE A 162 8.60 -2.19 -10.43
N ARG A 163 8.96 -1.63 -11.58
CA ARG A 163 10.34 -1.27 -11.91
C ARG A 163 10.48 0.22 -12.07
N LEU A 164 11.36 0.81 -11.27
CA LEU A 164 11.77 2.20 -11.33
C LEU A 164 13.02 2.29 -12.22
N TYR A 165 12.94 3.07 -13.27
CA TYR A 165 14.01 3.30 -14.23
C TYR A 165 14.49 4.74 -14.16
N GLY A 166 15.80 4.94 -14.28
CA GLY A 166 16.40 6.25 -14.48
C GLY A 166 16.54 6.57 -15.96
N LEU A 167 16.32 7.83 -16.32
CA LEU A 167 16.42 8.38 -17.68
C LEU A 167 17.10 9.74 -17.63
N ASN A 168 17.67 10.15 -18.76
CA ASN A 168 18.26 11.48 -18.94
C ASN A 168 19.23 11.85 -17.80
N ALA A 169 19.97 10.87 -17.28
CA ALA A 169 21.04 11.14 -16.34
C ALA A 169 22.07 12.09 -17.00
N LEU A 170 22.54 13.11 -16.27
CA LEU A 170 23.52 14.05 -16.82
C LEU A 170 24.83 13.35 -17.26
N GLY A 171 25.17 12.26 -16.60
CA GLY A 171 26.35 11.45 -16.89
C GLY A 171 26.35 10.16 -16.07
N PRO A 172 27.42 9.35 -16.19
CA PRO A 172 27.52 8.06 -15.52
C PRO A 172 27.79 8.17 -14.00
N PHE A 173 28.10 9.37 -13.51
CA PHE A 173 28.47 9.65 -12.12
C PHE A 173 27.29 10.14 -11.25
N VAL A 174 26.05 10.07 -11.77
CA VAL A 174 24.88 10.52 -11.02
C VAL A 174 24.50 9.47 -9.98
N ASP A 175 24.32 9.89 -8.74
CA ASP A 175 23.88 9.08 -7.62
C ASP A 175 22.41 9.35 -7.29
N PHE A 176 21.60 8.33 -7.44
CA PHE A 176 20.28 8.26 -6.83
C PHE A 176 20.43 7.96 -5.34
N ASN A 177 19.81 8.77 -4.49
CA ASN A 177 19.82 8.59 -3.03
C ASN A 177 18.38 8.55 -2.49
N GLY A 178 18.05 7.49 -1.75
CA GLY A 178 16.79 7.30 -1.03
C GLY A 178 17.00 7.31 0.49
N GLN A 179 16.21 8.12 1.20
CA GLN A 179 16.31 8.28 2.66
C GLN A 179 14.92 8.21 3.30
N ASN A 180 14.84 7.71 4.53
CA ASN A 180 13.64 7.73 5.33
C ASN A 180 13.05 9.13 5.45
N SER A 181 11.72 9.21 5.42
CA SER A 181 10.98 10.45 5.53
C SER A 181 9.63 10.22 6.17
N ALA A 182 9.22 11.11 7.07
CA ALA A 182 7.88 11.11 7.65
C ALA A 182 6.78 11.41 6.62
N ASN A 183 7.14 11.94 5.45
CA ASN A 183 6.22 12.22 4.35
C ASN A 183 5.91 10.98 3.50
N VAL A 184 6.71 9.92 3.61
CA VAL A 184 6.44 8.62 3.01
C VAL A 184 5.61 7.81 4.01
N ALA A 185 4.52 7.20 3.55
CA ALA A 185 3.69 6.35 4.39
C ALA A 185 4.54 5.25 5.06
N GLY A 186 4.42 5.12 6.38
CA GLY A 186 5.23 4.18 7.18
C GLY A 186 6.62 4.67 7.55
N GLY A 187 7.03 5.87 7.12
CA GLY A 187 8.28 6.51 7.54
C GLY A 187 9.55 6.03 6.82
N GLY A 188 9.42 5.12 5.85
CA GLY A 188 10.52 4.60 5.05
C GLY A 188 11.00 5.57 3.97
N PHE A 189 11.86 5.08 3.06
CA PHE A 189 12.23 5.84 1.86
C PHE A 189 11.30 5.53 0.67
N VAL A 190 10.67 4.34 0.66
CA VAL A 190 9.67 3.94 -0.33
C VAL A 190 8.46 3.32 0.35
N ALA A 191 7.26 3.61 -0.17
CA ALA A 191 6.03 2.91 0.18
C ALA A 191 5.16 2.66 -1.06
N LEU A 192 4.66 1.42 -1.17
CA LEU A 192 3.54 1.05 -2.04
C LEU A 192 2.26 1.15 -1.21
N ASN A 193 1.32 1.95 -1.69
CA ASN A 193 0.06 2.21 -1.03
C ASN A 193 -1.11 1.66 -1.84
N GLY A 194 -2.17 1.25 -1.16
CA GLY A 194 -3.34 0.66 -1.79
C GLY A 194 -4.31 0.04 -0.81
N ASP A 195 -5.46 -0.38 -1.32
CA ASP A 195 -6.49 -1.02 -0.52
C ASP A 195 -6.43 -2.54 -0.70
N ILE A 196 -6.28 -3.25 0.41
CA ILE A 196 -6.23 -4.72 0.44
C ILE A 196 -7.62 -5.23 0.80
N THR A 197 -8.26 -5.95 -0.11
CA THR A 197 -9.65 -6.42 0.04
C THR A 197 -9.79 -7.90 -0.30
N PRO A 198 -10.75 -8.63 0.30
CA PRO A 198 -11.04 -10.01 -0.10
C PRO A 198 -11.51 -10.09 -1.56
N THR A 199 -11.01 -11.06 -2.31
CA THR A 199 -11.46 -11.37 -3.66
C THR A 199 -12.85 -12.00 -3.59
N GLY A 200 -13.87 -11.33 -4.14
CA GLY A 200 -15.22 -11.89 -4.27
C GLY A 200 -16.33 -11.16 -3.52
N GLY A 201 -16.07 -10.02 -2.87
CA GLY A 201 -17.11 -9.06 -2.47
C GLY A 201 -18.27 -9.60 -1.63
N GLY A 202 -18.13 -10.77 -1.00
CA GLY A 202 -19.11 -11.28 -0.07
C GLY A 202 -18.99 -10.47 1.20
N THR A 203 -20.02 -9.70 1.55
CA THR A 203 -20.25 -9.42 2.96
C THR A 203 -20.14 -10.75 3.69
N VAL A 204 -19.24 -10.86 4.66
CA VAL A 204 -19.52 -11.78 5.76
C VAL A 204 -20.82 -11.23 6.29
N SER A 205 -21.94 -11.87 5.96
CA SER A 205 -23.20 -11.58 6.59
C SER A 205 -22.92 -11.78 8.07
N THR A 206 -22.75 -10.69 8.81
CA THR A 206 -22.99 -10.67 10.24
C THR A 206 -24.31 -11.41 10.39
N PRO A 207 -24.38 -12.52 11.15
CA PRO A 207 -25.68 -13.06 11.50
C PRO A 207 -26.43 -11.92 12.16
N GLU A 208 -27.44 -11.35 11.50
CA GLU A 208 -28.35 -10.47 12.20
C GLU A 208 -28.94 -11.29 13.36
N PRO A 209 -28.94 -10.77 14.59
CA PRO A 209 -29.58 -11.43 15.72
C PRO A 209 -31.12 -11.34 15.66
N SER A 210 -31.70 -11.49 14.47
CA SER A 210 -33.13 -11.36 14.16
C SER A 210 -33.73 -12.69 13.70
N GLY A 211 -33.20 -13.82 14.18
CA GLY A 211 -33.58 -15.17 13.73
C GLY A 211 -34.32 -16.04 14.76
N ILE A 212 -34.66 -15.53 15.96
CA ILE A 212 -35.59 -16.24 16.86
C ILE A 212 -37.01 -15.99 16.34
N VAL A 213 -37.37 -16.68 15.27
CA VAL A 213 -38.78 -16.86 14.90
C VAL A 213 -39.36 -17.86 15.90
N GLY A 214 -40.33 -17.37 16.66
CA GLY A 214 -40.98 -18.09 17.75
C GLY A 214 -41.55 -19.44 17.33
N LEU A 215 -41.20 -20.47 18.09
CA LEU A 215 -41.86 -21.77 18.04
C LEU A 215 -43.19 -21.66 18.81
N ILE A 216 -44.24 -21.16 18.16
CA ILE A 216 -45.63 -21.31 18.62
C ILE A 216 -46.51 -21.70 17.43
N ALA A 217 -46.90 -22.98 17.37
CA ALA A 217 -48.21 -23.46 16.91
C ALA A 217 -48.31 -24.96 17.26
N VAL A 218 -49.01 -25.32 18.33
CA VAL A 218 -50.44 -25.73 18.35
C VAL A 218 -50.66 -27.17 17.86
N GLY A 219 -50.94 -28.05 18.82
CA GLY A 219 -51.63 -29.32 18.63
C GLY A 219 -52.64 -29.49 19.76
N ALA A 220 -53.84 -28.96 19.58
CA ALA A 220 -55.00 -29.25 20.41
C ALA A 220 -55.85 -30.36 19.74
N LEU A 221 -56.66 -31.05 20.56
CA LEU A 221 -57.64 -32.11 20.28
C LEU A 221 -57.06 -33.53 20.17
N GLY A 222 -57.46 -34.51 20.98
CA GLY A 222 -58.54 -34.56 21.96
C GLY A 222 -58.73 -35.96 22.56
N ALA A 223 -59.87 -36.11 23.23
CA ALA A 223 -60.50 -37.32 23.74
C ALA A 223 -60.13 -37.79 25.17
N ALA A 224 -61.12 -37.61 26.04
CA ALA A 224 -61.28 -38.16 27.36
C ALA A 224 -61.31 -39.70 27.38
N SER A 225 -60.95 -40.31 28.51
CA SER A 225 -61.90 -41.05 29.36
C SER A 225 -61.18 -41.75 30.53
N LEU A 226 -61.86 -41.78 31.69
CA LEU A 226 -61.95 -42.87 32.67
C LEU A 226 -60.67 -43.67 33.02
N ARG A 227 -60.34 -43.96 34.29
CA ARG A 227 -61.24 -44.41 35.35
C ARG A 227 -60.47 -44.41 36.68
N ARG A 228 -61.18 -43.94 37.70
CA ARG A 228 -60.96 -44.10 39.14
C ARG A 228 -60.79 -45.57 39.56
N ARG A 229 -60.00 -45.75 40.64
CA ARG A 229 -59.94 -46.82 41.68
C ARG A 229 -58.76 -47.79 41.66
N GLY A 230 -58.18 -47.89 42.86
CA GLY A 230 -57.11 -48.75 43.33
C GLY A 230 -56.58 -48.12 44.59
#